data_AF-A0A2R6GZJ9-F1
#
_entry.id   AF-A0A2R6GZJ9-F1
#
_cell.length_a   1.000
_cell.length_b   1.000
_cell.length_c   1.000
_cell.angle_alpha   90.00
_cell.angle_beta   90.00
_cell.angle_gamma   90.00
#
_symmetry.space_group_name_H-M   'P 1'
#
loop_
_entity.id
_entity.type
_entity.pdbx_description
1 polymer ?
#
loop_
_entity_poly.entity_id
_entity_poly.type
_entity_poly.pdbx_seq_one_letter_code
_entity_poly.pdbx_strand_id
1 'polypeptide(L)' 'MKASVVGSGYVGTTLAACLADLGHDVTAVDIDDETVERLNEGETLVHESGLDPLVSAYAGCRD' A
#
# COMPACT_ATOMS: atom_id res chain seq x y z
N MET A 1 0.19 11.71 -10.03
CA MET A 1 1.68 11.78 -10.08
C MET A 1 2.23 10.39 -9.75
N LYS A 2 3.44 10.04 -10.20
CA LYS A 2 4.12 8.80 -9.78
C LYS A 2 4.91 9.01 -8.50
N ALA A 3 4.68 8.19 -7.48
CA ALA A 3 5.36 8.27 -6.18
C ALA A 3 5.82 6.89 -5.71
N SER A 4 6.97 6.82 -5.06
CA SER A 4 7.44 5.59 -4.41
C SER A 4 7.55 5.84 -2.91
N VAL A 5 6.96 4.93 -2.12
CA VAL A 5 7.04 4.96 -0.66
C VAL A 5 7.93 3.80 -0.23
N VAL A 6 9.08 4.13 0.38
CA VAL A 6 10.05 3.12 0.85
C VAL A 6 9.84 2.90 2.34
N GLY A 7 9.55 1.65 2.70
CA GLY A 7 9.05 1.22 3.99
C GLY A 7 7.53 1.15 4.00
N SER A 8 6.98 -0.02 4.29
CA SER A 8 5.55 -0.38 4.27
C SER A 8 5.08 -0.84 5.66
N GLY A 9 5.62 -0.20 6.70
CA GLY A 9 5.05 -0.23 8.04
C GLY A 9 3.84 0.70 8.16
N TYR A 10 3.41 0.97 9.39
CA TYR A 10 2.19 1.75 9.68
C TYR A 10 2.06 3.05 8.87
N VAL A 11 3.08 3.91 8.91
CA VAL A 11 3.06 5.21 8.22
C VAL A 11 3.13 5.03 6.71
N GLY A 12 4.01 4.14 6.24
CA GLY A 12 4.27 3.95 4.82
C GLY A 12 3.05 3.41 4.07
N THR A 13 2.43 2.35 4.60
CA THR A 13 1.25 1.75 3.99
C THR A 13 0.05 2.68 4.03
N THR A 14 -0.16 3.38 5.15
CA THR A 14 -1.23 4.37 5.26
C THR A 14 -1.05 5.51 4.26
N LEU A 15 0.17 6.06 4.17
CA LEU A 15 0.49 7.12 3.20
C LEU A 15 0.30 6.64 1.76
N ALA A 16 0.79 5.44 1.43
CA ALA A 16 0.67 4.87 0.10
C ALA A 16 -0.80 4.69 -0.30
N ALA A 17 -1.61 4.13 0.60
CA ALA A 17 -3.05 3.95 0.39
C ALA A 17 -3.78 5.29 0.20
N CYS A 18 -3.50 6.30 1.04
CA CYS A 18 -4.10 7.63 0.90
C CYS A 18 -3.66 8.32 -0.41
N LEU A 19 -2.40 8.20 -0.82
CA LEU A 19 -1.94 8.76 -2.10
C LEU A 19 -2.63 8.07 -3.29
N ALA A 20 -2.83 6.75 -3.22
CA ALA A 20 -3.53 6.01 -4.27
C ALA A 20 -5.01 6.41 -4.36
N ASP A 21 -5.69 6.57 -3.21
CA ASP A 21 -7.07 7.08 -3.11
C ASP A 21 -7.23 8.48 -3.73
N LEU A 22 -6.20 9.32 -3.58
CA LEU A 22 -6.12 10.65 -4.21
C LEU A 22 -5.78 10.62 -5.72
N GLY A 23 -5.64 9.44 -6.33
CA GLY A 23 -5.39 9.26 -7.76
C GLY A 23 -3.92 9.33 -8.18
N HIS A 24 -2.99 9.12 -7.24
CA HIS A 24 -1.58 8.98 -7.57
C HIS A 24 -1.24 7.53 -7.95
N ASP A 25 -0.26 7.38 -8.83
CA ASP A 25 0.34 6.08 -9.17
C ASP A 25 1.44 5.82 -8.13
N VAL A 26 1.22 4.86 -7.25
CA VAL A 26 2.05 4.64 -6.05
C VAL A 26 2.67 3.25 -6.09
N THR A 27 3.98 3.19 -5.88
CA THR A 27 4.70 1.95 -5.63
C THR A 27 5.15 1.91 -4.17
N ALA A 28 4.57 1.01 -3.37
CA ALA A 28 5.09 0.68 -2.06
C ALA A 28 6.27 -0.28 -2.19
N VAL A 29 7.37 0.00 -1.48
CA VAL A 29 8.59 -0.81 -1.50
C VAL A 29 8.92 -1.19 -0.06
N ASP A 30 9.14 -2.47 0.20
CA ASP A 30 9.66 -2.97 1.47
C ASP A 30 10.76 -4.00 1.23
N ILE A 31 11.58 -4.26 2.24
CA ILE A 31 12.59 -5.32 2.25
C ILE A 31 11.98 -6.66 2.69
N ASP A 32 10.86 -6.62 3.40
CA ASP A 32 10.15 -7.81 3.85
C ASP A 32 9.21 -8.34 2.75
N ASP A 33 9.54 -9.52 2.24
CA ASP A 33 8.79 -10.20 1.17
C ASP A 33 7.33 -10.50 1.60
N GLU A 34 7.09 -10.84 2.87
CA GLU A 34 5.73 -11.12 3.36
C GLU A 34 4.84 -9.87 3.26
N THR A 35 5.35 -8.72 3.68
CA THR A 35 4.66 -7.43 3.57
C THR A 35 4.34 -7.12 2.09
N VAL A 36 5.30 -7.33 1.20
CA VAL A 36 5.11 -7.09 -0.25
C VAL A 36 4.07 -8.03 -0.84
N GLU A 37 4.11 -9.32 -0.52
CA GLU A 37 3.14 -10.32 -0.97
C GLU A 37 1.74 -9.98 -0.50
N ARG A 38 1.56 -9.69 0.80
CA ARG A 38 0.25 -9.30 1.36
C ARG A 38 -0.34 -8.09 0.65
N LEU A 39 0.45 -7.04 0.44
CA LEU A 39 0.01 -5.82 -0.24
C LEU A 39 -0.36 -6.08 -1.70
N ASN A 40 0.39 -6.92 -2.41
CA ASN A 40 0.05 -7.30 -3.78
C ASN A 40 -1.24 -8.13 -3.86
N GLU A 41 -1.61 -8.82 -2.79
CA GLU A 41 -2.89 -9.53 -2.67
C GLU A 41 -4.05 -8.61 -2.21
N GLY A 42 -3.80 -7.31 -2.01
CA GLY A 42 -4.82 -6.37 -1.55
C GLY A 42 -5.07 -6.41 -0.03
N GLU A 43 -4.13 -6.95 0.75
CA GLU A 43 -4.21 -7.01 2.22
C GLU A 43 -3.02 -6.30 2.87
N THR A 44 -3.11 -6.00 4.16
CA THR A 44 -2.04 -5.30 4.89
C THR A 44 -1.79 -5.94 6.25
N LEU A 45 -0.52 -5.94 6.68
CA LEU A 45 -0.14 -6.33 8.04
C LEU A 45 -0.34 -5.17 9.05
N VAL A 46 -0.58 -3.95 8.56
CA VAL A 46 -0.83 -2.77 9.37
C VAL A 46 -2.30 -2.74 9.81
N HIS A 47 -2.54 -2.77 11.12
CA HIS A 47 -3.88 -2.66 11.68
C HIS A 47 -4.22 -1.20 11.94
N GLU A 48 -4.99 -0.60 11.03
CA GLU A 48 -5.52 0.76 11.16
C GLU A 48 -6.98 0.81 10.68
N SER A 49 -7.80 1.59 11.36
CA SER A 49 -9.22 1.70 11.06
C SER A 49 -9.43 2.31 9.68
N GLY A 50 -10.04 1.54 8.78
CA GLY A 50 -10.33 1.99 7.41
C GLY A 50 -9.17 1.83 6.42
N LEU A 51 -8.04 1.24 6.81
CA LEU A 51 -6.93 0.98 5.90
C LEU A 51 -7.21 -0.23 4.98
N ASP A 52 -7.72 -1.33 5.53
CA ASP A 52 -8.05 -2.56 4.77
C ASP A 52 -8.87 -2.29 3.50
N PRO A 53 -9.97 -1.51 3.51
CA PRO A 53 -10.72 -1.24 2.29
C PRO A 53 -9.94 -0.41 1.27
N LEU A 54 -9.04 0.49 1.71
CA LEU A 54 -8.20 1.26 0.78
C LEU A 54 -7.14 0.37 0.14
N VAL A 55 -6.47 -0.48 0.91
CA VAL A 55 -5.46 -1.41 0.38
C VAL A 55 -6.13 -2.40 -0.59
N SER A 56 -7.29 -2.94 -0.23
CA SER A 56 -8.06 -3.83 -1.13
C SER A 56 -8.52 -3.14 -2.42
N ALA A 57 -8.84 -1.84 -2.38
CA ALA A 57 -9.30 -1.10 -3.55
C ALA A 57 -8.15 -0.69 -4.50
N TYR A 58 -6.96 -0.41 -3.96
CA TYR A 58 -5.89 0.25 -4.70
C TYR A 58 -4.61 -0.56 -4.87
N ALA A 59 -4.39 -1.62 -4.10
CA ALA A 59 -3.21 -2.47 -4.21
C ALA A 59 -3.45 -3.65 -5.18
N GLY A 60 -2.37 -4.33 -5.57
CA GLY A 60 -2.42 -5.49 -6.49
C GLY A 60 -2.59 -5.17 -7.98
N CYS A 61 -2.77 -3.90 -8.36
CA CYS A 61 -2.70 -3.47 -9.75
C CYS A 61 -1.25 -3.52 -10.25
N ARG A 62 -0.89 -4.62 -10.91
CA ARG A 62 0.32 -4.72 -11.73
C ARG A 62 -0.07 -4.48 -13.18
N ASP A 63 0.19 -3.27 -13.69
CA ASP A 63 0.37 -3.05 -15.13
C ASP A 63 1.68 -3.71 -15.61
#